data_AF-A0A6G8PWJ7-F1
#
_entry.id   AF-A0A6G8PWJ7-F1
#
_cell.length_a   1.000
_cell.length_b   1.000
_cell.length_c   1.000
_cell.angle_alpha   90.00
_cell.angle_beta   90.00
_cell.angle_gamma   90.00
#
_symmetry.space_group_name_H-M   'P 1'
#
loop_
_entity.id
_entity.type
_entity.pdbx_description
1 polymer ?
#
loop_
_entity_poly.entity_id
_entity_poly.type
_entity_poly.pdbx_seq_one_letter_code
_entity_poly.pdbx_strand_id
1 'polypeptide(L)' 'MIPDILAVEEGISQPVRDDLISRGHNVRPATAALGNAHALTIEYDEEGNPVRFNGGADPRGAGSAAGY' A
#
# COMPACT_ATOMS: atom_id res chain seq x y z
N MET A 1 4.11 -9.43 -25.70
CA MET A 1 4.84 -10.13 -24.62
C MET A 1 4.54 -9.39 -23.33
N ILE A 2 3.93 -10.05 -22.35
CA ILE A 2 3.72 -9.45 -21.01
C ILE A 2 5.02 -9.65 -20.24
N PRO A 3 5.57 -8.61 -19.58
CA PRO A 3 6.81 -8.75 -18.83
C PRO A 3 6.59 -9.66 -17.61
N ASP A 4 7.50 -10.61 -17.40
CA ASP A 4 7.60 -11.37 -16.15
C ASP A 4 8.47 -10.57 -15.17
N ILE A 5 7.84 -9.60 -14.48
CA ILE A 5 8.51 -8.71 -13.53
C ILE A 5 7.67 -8.61 -12.27
N LEU A 6 8.33 -8.74 -11.11
CA LEU A 6 7.75 -8.39 -9.81
C LEU A 6 8.28 -7.01 -9.41
N ALA A 7 7.46 -5.97 -9.62
CA ALA A 7 7.80 -4.61 -9.23
C ALA A 7 7.72 -4.43 -7.70
N VAL A 8 8.73 -3.80 -7.11
CA VAL A 8 8.77 -3.50 -5.67
C VAL A 8 9.10 -2.03 -5.42
N GLU A 9 8.45 -1.41 -4.45
CA GLU A 9 8.78 -0.05 -4.04
C GLU A 9 10.08 0.01 -3.22
N GLU A 10 10.74 1.16 -3.23
CA GLU A 10 12.02 1.40 -2.56
C GLU A 10 11.99 1.08 -1.05
N GLY A 11 10.85 1.30 -0.39
CA GLY A 11 10.68 1.03 1.04
C GLY A 11 10.61 -0.44 1.43
N ILE A 12 10.41 -1.37 0.48
CA ILE A 12 10.45 -2.81 0.76
C ILE A 12 11.88 -3.22 1.12
N SER A 13 12.06 -3.86 2.27
CA SER A 13 13.39 -4.18 2.80
C SER A 13 14.17 -5.15 1.91
N GLN A 14 15.50 -5.02 1.92
CA GLN A 14 16.39 -5.88 1.13
C GLN A 14 16.19 -7.38 1.42
N PRO A 15 16.06 -7.84 2.69
CA PRO A 15 15.84 -9.26 2.97
C PRO A 15 14.57 -9.83 2.33
N VAL A 16 13.49 -9.04 2.24
CA VAL A 16 12.25 -9.47 1.56
C VAL A 16 12.48 -9.61 0.06
N ARG A 17 13.22 -8.68 -0.55
CA ARG A 17 13.56 -8.75 -1.98
C ARG A 17 14.44 -9.96 -2.28
N ASP A 18 15.43 -10.23 -1.43
CA ASP A 18 16.33 -11.37 -1.57
C ASP A 18 15.59 -12.71 -1.44
N ASP A 19 14.65 -12.84 -0.49
CA ASP A 19 13.80 -14.03 -0.38
C ASP A 19 12.98 -14.25 -1.65
N LEU A 20 12.37 -13.21 -2.20
CA LEU A 20 11.61 -13.28 -3.46
C LEU A 20 12.51 -13.69 -4.65
N ILE A 21 13.71 -13.13 -4.75
CA ILE A 21 14.69 -13.51 -5.78
C ILE A 21 15.09 -14.98 -5.64
N SER A 22 15.32 -15.46 -4.41
CA SER A 22 15.70 -16.86 -4.13
C SER A 22 14.63 -17.86 -4.55
N ARG A 23 13.36 -17.43 -4.60
CA ARG A 23 12.21 -18.20 -5.09
C ARG A 23 12.04 -18.12 -6.62
N GLY A 24 12.92 -17.40 -7.31
CA GLY A 24 12.93 -17.28 -8.77
C GLY A 24 12.17 -16.08 -9.32
N HIS A 25 11.73 -15.13 -8.48
CA HIS A 25 11.05 -13.94 -8.98
C HIS A 25 12.03 -12.96 -9.64
N ASN A 26 11.61 -12.39 -10.77
CA ASN A 26 12.31 -11.31 -11.43
C ASN A 26 12.00 -9.96 -10.76
N VAL A 27 12.55 -9.75 -9.56
CA VAL A 27 12.29 -8.54 -8.75
C VAL A 27 12.96 -7.32 -9.37
N ARG A 28 12.20 -6.23 -9.55
CA ARG A 28 12.72 -4.96 -10.06
C ARG A 28 12.17 -3.79 -9.24
N PRO A 29 12.99 -2.76 -8.93
CA PRO A 29 12.48 -1.52 -8.37
C PRO A 29 11.43 -0.93 -9.31
N ALA A 30 10.31 -0.48 -8.75
CA ALA A 30 9.30 0.25 -9.51
C ALA A 30 9.86 1.61 -9.95
N THR A 31 9.63 1.98 -11.22
CA THR A 31 10.08 3.27 -11.77
C THR A 31 9.17 4.44 -11.39
N ALA A 32 7.98 4.13 -10.87
CA ALA A 32 7.01 5.07 -10.33
C ALA A 32 6.40 4.46 -9.06
N ALA A 33 5.84 5.31 -8.20
CA ALA A 33 5.15 4.85 -7.00
C ALA A 33 3.98 3.92 -7.39
N LEU A 34 3.73 2.88 -6.58
CA LEU A 34 2.69 1.90 -6.86
C LEU A 34 1.43 2.26 -6.06
N GLY A 35 0.36 2.62 -6.78
CA GLY A 35 -0.94 2.94 -6.18
C GLY A 35 -1.17 4.44 -6.01
N ASN A 36 -2.14 4.77 -5.16
CA ASN A 36 -2.55 6.10 -4.69
C ASN A 36 -3.78 5.89 -3.78
N ALA A 37 -3.63 5.08 -2.73
CA ALA A 37 -4.76 4.56 -1.96
C ALA A 37 -5.50 5.67 -1.19
N HIS A 38 -6.83 5.60 -1.19
CA HIS A 38 -7.68 6.45 -0.36
C HIS A 38 -8.63 5.55 0.37
N ALA A 39 -8.61 5.59 1.70
CA ALA A 39 -9.32 4.63 2.53
C ALA A 39 -9.95 5.29 3.74
N LEU A 40 -10.98 4.62 4.28
CA LEU A 40 -11.67 4.97 5.50
C LEU A 40 -11.79 3.72 6.36
N THR A 41 -11.37 3.81 7.61
CA THR A 41 -11.68 2.81 8.62
C THR A 41 -12.72 3.37 9.58
N ILE A 42 -13.63 2.52 10.03
CA ILE A 42 -14.71 2.86 10.95
C ILE A 42 -14.52 2.00 12.19
N GLU A 43 -14.43 2.63 13.35
CA GLU A 43 -14.48 1.95 14.64
C GLU A 43 -15.92 1.90 15.11
N TYR A 44 -16.34 0.73 15.60
CA TYR A 44 -17.69 0.46 16.08
C TYR A 44 -17.66 0.10 17.57
N ASP A 45 -18.71 0.46 18.29
CA ASP A 45 -18.94 -0.01 19.67
C ASP A 45 -19.46 -1.47 19.70
N GLU A 46 -19.76 -1.97 20.90
CA GLU A 46 -20.23 -3.34 21.11
C GLU A 46 -21.63 -3.57 20.52
N GLU A 47 -22.43 -2.52 20.38
CA GLU A 47 -23.75 -2.50 19.76
C GLU A 47 -23.69 -2.37 18.22
N GLY A 48 -22.50 -2.15 17.67
CA GLY A 48 -22.27 -2.01 16.23
C GLY A 48 -22.55 -0.61 15.68
N ASN A 49 -22.63 0.42 16.53
CA ASN A 49 -22.72 1.81 16.10
C ASN A 49 -21.33 2.37 15.79
N PRO A 50 -21.17 3.17 14.73
CA PRO A 50 -19.90 3.81 14.42
C PRO A 50 -19.60 4.90 15.45
N VAL A 51 -18.45 4.81 16.11
CA VAL A 51 -18.00 5.77 17.13
C VAL A 51 -16.84 6.64 16.65
N ARG A 52 -16.10 6.20 15.63
CA ARG A 52 -14.97 6.96 15.08
C ARG A 52 -14.70 6.60 13.62
N PHE A 53 -14.22 7.59 12.88
CA PHE A 53 -13.79 7.49 11.49
C PHE A 53 -12.31 7.87 11.40
N ASN A 54 -11.48 7.01 10.81
CA ASN A 54 -10.09 7.35 10.48
C ASN A 54 -9.90 7.24 8.96
N GLY A 55 -9.74 8.40 8.31
CA GLY A 55 -9.41 8.50 6.89
C GLY A 55 -7.91 8.45 6.66
N GLY A 56 -7.50 7.81 5.56
CA GLY A 56 -6.11 7.79 5.09
C GLY A 56 -6.04 8.24 3.64
N ALA A 57 -5.21 9.24 3.36
CA ALA A 57 -4.80 9.62 2.02
C ALA A 57 -3.34 9.19 1.81
N ASP A 58 -3.09 8.48 0.72
CA ASP A 58 -1.76 7.97 0.40
C ASP A 58 -0.78 9.11 0.08
N PRO A 59 0.38 9.18 0.76
CA PRO A 59 1.36 10.23 0.55
C PRO A 59 2.01 10.21 -0.85
N ARG A 60 1.81 9.14 -1.63
CA ARG A 60 2.23 9.08 -3.04
C ARG A 60 1.42 10.04 -3.92
N GLY A 61 0.21 10.43 -3.48
CA GLY A 61 -0.66 11.38 -4.17
C GLY A 61 -0.69 12.76 -3.50
N ALA A 62 -1.51 13.66 -4.05
CA ALA A 62 -1.74 15.00 -3.51
C ALA A 62 -3.09 15.11 -2.75
N GLY A 63 -3.70 13.98 -2.41
CA GLY A 63 -5.00 13.92 -1.76
C GLY A 63 -4.96 14.28 -0.28
N SER A 64 -6.15 14.49 0.31
CA SER A 64 -6.31 14.73 1.75
C SER A 64 -7.49 13.91 2.28
N ALA A 65 -7.35 13.41 3.50
CA ALA A 65 -8.43 12.81 4.26
C ALA A 65 -8.96 13.85 5.26
N ALA A 66 -10.18 14.34 5.04
CA ALA A 66 -10.79 15.40 5.84
C ALA A 66 -12.17 14.96 6.37
N GLY A 67 -12.55 15.49 7.54
CA GLY A 67 -13.83 15.26 8.21
C GLY A 67 -14.35 16.54 8.86
N TYR A 68 -15.47 16.45 9.58
CA TYR A 68 -16.12 17.54 10.30
C TYR A 68 -16.51 17.12 11.72
#